data_AF-A0A6V7UCD8-F1
#
_entry.id   AF-A0A6V7UCD8-F1
#
_cell.length_a   1.000
_cell.length_b   1.000
_cell.length_c   1.000
_cell.angle_alpha   90.00
_cell.angle_beta   90.00
_cell.angle_gamma   90.00
#
_symmetry.space_group_name_H-M   'P 1'
#
loop_
_entity.id
_entity.type
_entity.pdbx_description
1 polymer ?
#
loop_
_entity_poly.entity_id
_entity_poly.type
_entity_poly.pdbx_seq_one_letter_code
_entity_poly.pdbx_strand_id
1 'polypeptide(L)'
;MKFRFNECACTPYNADFDGDEMNVHFPQTYEAKAESSLLMGVKHNLVSPRAGQPLIAAIQDFITAGHLLTKKDTFLTHSEVQRISATLLDITDINQRKIRLPPPAIIWPIKLWTGKQLIELVIAPFVDSNVRLNLSTKNKIHNPDDGEFTHKDTYVIIRNNQLLCGSLDKTLLGSESKTSIFYTLLRDWGEQHAIDAMWRLARFSGVYLSNRGFSIGIGDVRPNQQLLDEKRILLENGYKTCDQLNKTMKMEKAENKTRFWLG
;
A
#
# COMPACT_ATOMS: atom_id res chain seq x y z
N MET A 1 12.46 -25.68 -13.78
CA MET A 1 12.74 -25.09 -12.44
C MET A 1 12.20 -23.67 -12.46
N LYS A 2 11.43 -23.24 -11.46
CA LYS A 2 10.87 -21.87 -11.41
C LYS A 2 11.56 -21.07 -10.31
N PHE A 3 11.93 -19.83 -10.59
CA PHE A 3 12.46 -18.92 -9.58
C PHE A 3 11.33 -18.42 -8.67
N ARG A 4 11.67 -18.15 -7.40
CA ARG A 4 10.75 -17.56 -6.42
C ARG A 4 11.50 -16.47 -5.67
N PHE A 5 10.91 -15.28 -5.62
CA PHE A 5 11.43 -14.15 -4.88
C PHE A 5 10.25 -13.34 -4.32
N ASN A 6 10.54 -12.40 -3.42
CA ASN A 6 9.52 -11.64 -2.69
C ASN A 6 8.80 -10.65 -3.60
N GLU A 7 7.47 -10.57 -3.47
CA GLU A 7 6.59 -9.71 -4.25
C GLU A 7 6.91 -8.22 -4.10
N CYS A 8 7.39 -7.78 -2.92
CA CYS A 8 7.82 -6.39 -2.69
C CYS A 8 8.97 -5.97 -3.63
N ALA A 9 9.76 -6.93 -4.14
CA ALA A 9 10.88 -6.68 -5.05
C ALA A 9 10.50 -6.73 -6.52
N CYS A 10 9.24 -7.01 -6.88
CA CYS A 10 8.80 -7.10 -8.28
C CYS A 10 8.81 -5.76 -9.02
N THR A 11 8.50 -4.65 -8.33
CA THR A 11 8.40 -3.33 -8.95
C THR A 11 9.69 -2.89 -9.69
N PRO A 12 10.90 -3.01 -9.12
CA PRO A 12 12.14 -2.75 -9.86
C PRO A 12 12.30 -3.55 -11.15
N TYR A 13 11.84 -4.81 -11.17
CA TYR A 13 11.95 -5.69 -12.32
C TYR A 13 10.79 -5.53 -13.31
N ASN A 14 9.75 -4.77 -12.93
CA ASN A 14 8.49 -4.66 -13.66
C ASN A 14 7.89 -6.04 -13.99
N ALA A 15 7.98 -6.97 -13.04
CA ALA A 15 7.49 -8.34 -13.16
C ALA A 15 6.11 -8.50 -12.47
N ASP A 16 5.23 -9.35 -12.99
CA ASP A 16 3.88 -9.56 -12.45
C ASP A 16 3.46 -11.05 -12.32
N PHE A 17 4.39 -11.98 -12.53
CA PHE A 17 4.22 -13.44 -12.41
C PHE A 17 3.17 -14.06 -13.37
N ASP A 18 2.97 -13.47 -14.55
CA ASP A 18 2.06 -13.99 -15.58
C ASP A 18 2.70 -15.05 -16.51
N GLY A 19 4.01 -15.24 -16.42
CA GLY A 19 4.77 -16.11 -17.34
C GLY A 19 6.19 -15.61 -17.65
N ASP A 20 6.58 -14.45 -17.13
CA ASP A 20 7.91 -13.85 -17.31
C ASP A 20 9.09 -14.80 -17.05
N GLU A 21 10.12 -14.66 -17.88
CA GLU A 21 11.41 -15.33 -17.74
C GLU A 21 12.47 -14.34 -17.23
N MET A 22 13.27 -14.77 -16.25
CA MET A 22 14.37 -13.98 -15.69
C MET A 22 15.69 -14.72 -15.81
N ASN A 23 16.73 -14.01 -16.23
CA ASN A 23 18.09 -14.54 -16.30
C ASN A 23 18.80 -14.40 -14.95
N VAL A 24 19.55 -15.43 -14.56
CA VAL A 24 20.38 -15.42 -13.34
C VAL A 24 21.83 -15.61 -13.75
N HIS A 25 22.68 -14.67 -13.33
CA HIS A 25 24.12 -14.72 -13.56
C HIS A 25 24.84 -15.00 -12.23
N PHE A 26 25.81 -15.90 -12.25
CA PHE A 26 26.57 -16.28 -11.05
C PHE A 26 28.01 -15.76 -11.14
N PRO A 27 28.41 -14.77 -10.33
CA PRO A 27 29.79 -14.31 -10.26
C PRO A 27 30.73 -15.40 -9.71
N GLN A 28 31.81 -15.69 -10.42
CA GLN A 28 32.76 -16.76 -10.07
C GLN A 28 33.98 -16.27 -9.27
N THR A 29 34.43 -15.03 -9.49
CA THR A 29 35.58 -14.47 -8.77
C THR A 29 35.15 -13.90 -7.42
N TYR A 30 36.04 -13.96 -6.43
CA TYR A 30 35.78 -13.43 -5.09
C TYR A 30 35.49 -11.92 -5.12
N GLU A 31 36.22 -11.18 -5.96
CA GLU A 31 36.03 -9.73 -6.13
C GLU A 31 34.63 -9.40 -6.66
N ALA A 32 34.21 -10.04 -7.76
CA ALA A 32 32.88 -9.79 -8.34
C ALA A 32 31.75 -10.23 -7.40
N LYS A 33 31.96 -11.31 -6.62
CA LYS A 33 31.00 -11.74 -5.60
C LYS A 33 30.86 -10.70 -4.48
N ALA A 34 31.97 -10.17 -3.98
CA ALA A 34 31.95 -9.13 -2.94
C ALA A 34 31.28 -7.85 -3.44
N GLU A 35 31.64 -7.39 -4.65
CA GLU A 35 31.07 -6.19 -5.26
C GLU A 35 29.56 -6.34 -5.51
N SER A 36 29.14 -7.45 -6.12
CA SER A 36 27.72 -7.71 -6.39
C SER A 36 26.90 -7.79 -5.09
N SER A 37 27.47 -8.39 -4.04
CA SER A 37 26.77 -8.51 -2.76
C SER A 37 26.65 -7.17 -2.02
N LEU A 38 27.68 -6.31 -2.09
CA LEU A 38 27.75 -5.07 -1.33
C LEU A 38 27.08 -3.89 -2.07
N LEU A 39 27.32 -3.76 -3.37
CA LEU A 39 26.83 -2.62 -4.17
C LEU A 39 25.50 -2.94 -4.86
N MET A 40 25.37 -4.14 -5.44
CA MET A 40 24.18 -4.53 -6.21
C MET A 40 23.12 -5.26 -5.37
N GLY A 41 23.38 -5.43 -4.07
CA GLY A 41 22.45 -6.09 -3.15
C GLY A 41 21.12 -5.34 -3.07
N VAL A 42 20.01 -6.10 -3.09
CA VAL A 42 18.63 -5.56 -2.96
C VAL A 42 18.49 -4.68 -1.71
N LYS A 43 19.16 -5.08 -0.63
CA LYS A 43 19.17 -4.38 0.65
C LYS A 43 19.72 -2.94 0.57
N HIS A 44 20.73 -2.73 -0.27
CA HIS A 44 21.37 -1.42 -0.45
C HIS A 44 20.66 -0.56 -1.50
N ASN A 45 19.79 -1.17 -2.32
CA ASN A 45 19.10 -0.53 -3.43
C ASN A 45 17.59 -0.43 -3.21
N LEU A 46 17.15 -0.16 -1.96
CA LEU A 46 15.74 0.02 -1.63
C LEU A 46 15.14 1.32 -2.18
N VAL A 47 15.96 2.32 -2.51
CA VAL A 47 15.55 3.67 -2.92
C VAL A 47 16.01 3.94 -4.35
N SER A 48 15.14 4.55 -5.15
CA SER A 48 15.48 4.94 -6.52
C SER A 48 16.44 6.13 -6.54
N PRO A 49 17.56 6.08 -7.30
CA PRO A 49 18.50 7.19 -7.41
C PRO A 49 17.90 8.41 -8.14
N ARG A 50 16.84 8.22 -8.94
CA ARG A 50 16.20 9.30 -9.70
C ARG A 50 15.46 10.30 -8.79
N ALA A 51 14.67 9.79 -7.84
CA ALA A 51 13.75 10.60 -7.03
C ALA A 51 14.04 10.55 -5.52
N GLY A 52 14.90 9.62 -5.07
CA GLY A 52 15.14 9.37 -3.65
C GLY A 52 13.90 8.82 -2.92
N GLN A 53 13.00 8.15 -3.64
CA GLN A 53 11.79 7.51 -3.11
C GLN A 53 12.00 5.99 -3.01
N PRO A 54 11.35 5.29 -2.05
CA PRO A 54 11.43 3.84 -1.95
C PRO A 54 11.02 3.17 -3.26
N LEU A 55 11.87 2.36 -3.87
CA LEU A 55 11.50 1.59 -5.05
C LEU A 55 10.89 0.23 -4.66
N ILE A 56 11.45 -0.38 -3.62
CA ILE A 56 11.02 -1.66 -3.06
C ILE A 56 10.18 -1.36 -1.82
N ALA A 57 8.90 -1.71 -1.88
CA ALA A 57 7.92 -1.43 -0.84
C ALA A 57 6.76 -2.42 -0.92
N ALA A 58 5.79 -2.31 -0.01
CA ALA A 58 4.61 -3.17 -0.06
C ALA A 58 3.77 -2.85 -1.30
N ILE A 59 3.25 -3.90 -1.96
CA ILE A 59 2.42 -3.80 -3.15
C ILE A 59 1.09 -4.52 -2.96
N GLN A 60 0.09 -4.17 -3.79
CA GLN A 60 -1.16 -4.90 -3.97
C GLN A 60 -1.80 -5.41 -2.66
N ASP A 61 -1.81 -6.73 -2.43
CA ASP A 61 -2.46 -7.39 -1.32
C ASP A 61 -1.89 -6.99 0.04
N PHE A 62 -0.60 -6.66 0.14
CA PHE A 62 0.00 -6.20 1.39
C PHE A 62 -0.56 -4.82 1.80
N ILE A 63 -0.82 -3.95 0.82
CA ILE A 63 -1.47 -2.66 1.08
C ILE A 63 -2.92 -2.88 1.48
N THR A 64 -3.64 -3.76 0.77
CA THR A 64 -5.05 -4.09 1.07
C THR A 64 -5.19 -4.68 2.47
N ALA A 65 -4.33 -5.62 2.85
CA ALA A 65 -4.30 -6.23 4.18
C ALA A 65 -4.01 -5.18 5.26
N GLY A 66 -2.99 -4.34 5.06
CA GLY A 66 -2.66 -3.23 5.97
C GLY A 66 -3.83 -2.26 6.14
N HIS A 67 -4.50 -1.90 5.05
CA HIS A 67 -5.67 -1.04 5.07
C HIS A 67 -6.85 -1.66 5.83
N LEU A 68 -7.25 -2.89 5.47
CA LEU A 68 -8.37 -3.60 6.11
C LEU A 68 -8.11 -3.85 7.60
N LEU A 69 -6.87 -4.14 7.98
CA LEU A 69 -6.49 -4.29 9.37
C LEU A 69 -6.68 -3.01 10.16
N THR A 70 -6.21 -1.89 9.60
CA THR A 70 -6.15 -0.62 10.33
C THR A 70 -7.44 0.19 10.27
N LYS A 71 -8.51 -0.33 9.66
CA LYS A 71 -9.85 0.26 9.79
C LYS A 71 -10.32 0.30 11.25
N LYS A 72 -11.14 1.32 11.58
CA LYS A 72 -11.63 1.57 12.95
C LYS A 72 -12.54 0.46 13.49
N ASP A 73 -13.19 -0.30 12.62
CA ASP A 73 -14.13 -1.37 12.92
C ASP A 73 -13.45 -2.74 13.11
N THR A 74 -12.14 -2.85 12.85
CA THR A 74 -11.41 -4.11 13.01
C THR A 74 -10.96 -4.32 14.45
N PHE A 75 -11.64 -5.24 15.13
CA PHE A 75 -11.27 -5.75 16.46
C PHE A 75 -10.85 -7.21 16.36
N LEU A 76 -9.79 -7.56 17.09
CA LEU A 76 -9.20 -8.89 17.09
C LEU A 76 -9.22 -9.48 18.50
N THR A 77 -9.58 -10.75 18.56
CA THR A 77 -9.54 -11.54 19.79
C THR A 77 -8.09 -11.93 20.13
N HIS A 78 -7.87 -12.34 21.38
CA HIS A 78 -6.54 -12.74 21.84
C HIS A 78 -5.92 -13.87 20.99
N SER A 79 -6.71 -14.87 20.59
CA SER A 79 -6.23 -15.98 19.77
C SER A 79 -5.81 -15.55 18.37
N GLU A 80 -6.56 -14.62 17.76
CA GLU A 80 -6.22 -14.05 16.45
C GLU A 80 -4.93 -13.24 16.51
N VAL A 81 -4.79 -12.39 17.54
CA VAL A 81 -3.56 -11.62 17.77
C VAL A 81 -2.36 -12.54 17.97
N GLN A 82 -2.49 -13.62 18.75
CA GLN A 82 -1.41 -14.58 18.94
C GLN A 82 -1.01 -15.29 17.66
N ARG A 83 -2.00 -15.76 16.87
CA ARG A 83 -1.76 -16.41 15.58
C ARG A 83 -1.00 -15.50 14.62
N ILE A 84 -1.45 -14.26 14.53
CA ILE A 84 -0.82 -13.23 13.70
C ILE A 84 0.58 -12.88 14.22
N SER A 85 0.75 -12.74 15.54
CA SER A 85 2.06 -12.42 16.13
C SER A 85 3.07 -13.54 15.94
N ALA A 86 2.62 -14.80 15.91
CA ALA A 86 3.48 -15.94 15.65
C ALA A 86 4.12 -15.90 14.26
N THR A 87 3.51 -15.25 13.27
CA THR A 87 4.08 -15.12 11.91
C THR A 87 5.29 -14.18 11.87
N LEU A 88 5.47 -13.35 12.89
CA LEU A 88 6.59 -12.42 13.01
C LEU A 88 7.87 -13.11 13.48
N LEU A 89 7.75 -14.28 14.10
CA LEU A 89 8.90 -15.09 14.49
C LEU A 89 9.56 -15.62 13.23
N ASP A 90 10.87 -15.40 13.12
CA ASP A 90 11.65 -15.96 12.04
C ASP A 90 12.24 -17.31 12.44
N ILE A 91 12.10 -18.30 11.57
CA ILE A 91 12.63 -19.65 11.80
C ILE A 91 14.17 -19.66 11.76
N THR A 92 14.78 -18.63 11.16
CA THR A 92 16.23 -18.51 11.00
C THR A 92 16.92 -17.81 12.17
N ASP A 93 16.18 -17.17 13.08
CA ASP A 93 16.79 -16.48 14.21
C ASP A 93 17.16 -17.50 15.31
N ILE A 94 18.47 -17.65 15.55
CA ILE A 94 19.06 -18.62 16.48
C ILE A 94 18.60 -18.34 17.93
N ASN A 95 18.31 -17.08 18.24
CA ASN A 95 17.79 -16.65 19.52
C ASN A 95 16.31 -16.29 19.36
N GLN A 96 15.40 -17.21 19.72
CA GLN A 96 13.97 -16.90 19.74
C GLN A 96 13.70 -15.74 20.70
N ARG A 97 13.51 -14.54 20.15
CA ARG A 97 13.27 -13.32 20.93
C ARG A 97 11.82 -13.24 21.38
N LYS A 98 11.61 -12.74 22.60
CA LYS A 98 10.27 -12.58 23.17
C LYS A 98 9.54 -11.41 22.52
N ILE A 99 8.40 -11.72 21.89
CA ILE A 99 7.49 -10.70 21.35
C ILE A 99 6.72 -10.05 22.51
N ARG A 100 6.65 -8.71 22.50
CA ARG A 100 5.84 -7.95 23.47
C ARG A 100 4.50 -7.60 22.86
N LEU A 101 3.44 -8.26 23.31
CA LEU A 101 2.09 -7.85 22.94
C LEU A 101 1.69 -6.57 23.70
N PRO A 102 1.09 -5.57 23.03
CA PRO A 102 0.54 -4.40 23.70
C PRO A 102 -0.69 -4.80 24.55
N PRO A 103 -1.04 -4.01 25.57
CA PRO A 103 -2.29 -4.22 26.30
C PRO A 103 -3.50 -4.08 25.35
N PRO A 104 -4.59 -4.84 25.57
CA PRO A 104 -5.78 -4.74 24.73
C PRO A 104 -6.38 -3.34 24.81
N ALA A 105 -6.91 -2.86 23.68
CA ALA A 105 -7.61 -1.58 23.62
C ALA A 105 -8.93 -1.59 24.41
N ILE A 106 -9.63 -2.73 24.40
CA ILE A 106 -10.85 -2.96 25.18
C ILE A 106 -10.58 -4.11 26.13
N ILE A 107 -10.74 -3.89 27.44
CA ILE A 107 -10.48 -4.91 28.47
C ILE A 107 -11.77 -5.66 28.84
N TRP A 108 -12.89 -4.95 28.91
CA TRP A 108 -14.20 -5.46 29.29
C TRP A 108 -15.25 -4.98 28.28
N PRO A 109 -16.25 -5.79 27.88
CA PRO A 109 -16.60 -7.12 28.40
C PRO A 109 -15.69 -8.27 27.93
N ILE A 110 -15.01 -8.09 26.79
CA ILE A 110 -14.06 -9.06 26.22
C ILE A 110 -12.77 -8.32 25.89
N LYS A 111 -11.63 -8.99 26.08
CA LYS A 111 -10.33 -8.44 25.69
C LYS A 111 -10.21 -8.39 24.16
N LEU A 112 -10.19 -7.19 23.61
CA LEU A 112 -10.06 -6.94 22.17
C LEU A 112 -8.90 -6.00 21.89
N TRP A 113 -8.19 -6.30 20.82
CA TRP A 113 -7.14 -5.46 20.26
C TRP A 113 -7.64 -4.79 18.99
N THR A 114 -7.17 -3.58 18.72
CA THR A 114 -7.41 -2.96 17.42
C THR A 114 -6.34 -3.40 16.43
N GLY A 115 -6.67 -3.43 15.15
CA GLY A 115 -5.65 -3.73 14.13
C GLY A 115 -4.51 -2.71 14.08
N LYS A 116 -4.75 -1.46 14.52
CA LYS A 116 -3.72 -0.43 14.64
C LYS A 116 -2.61 -0.79 15.65
N GLN A 117 -2.97 -1.46 16.76
CA GLN A 117 -2.00 -1.92 17.75
C GLN A 117 -1.03 -2.96 17.18
N LEU A 118 -1.45 -3.76 16.20
CA LEU A 118 -0.58 -4.77 15.59
C LEU A 118 0.49 -4.17 14.67
N ILE A 119 0.32 -2.93 14.20
CA ILE A 119 1.35 -2.23 13.43
C ILE A 119 2.60 -1.96 14.26
N GLU A 120 2.45 -1.79 15.58
CA GLU A 120 3.57 -1.70 16.51
C GLU A 120 4.46 -2.95 16.41
N LEU A 121 3.86 -4.13 16.29
CA LEU A 121 4.59 -5.40 16.17
C LEU A 121 5.29 -5.55 14.81
N VAL A 122 4.76 -4.94 13.75
CA VAL A 122 5.41 -4.94 12.43
C VAL A 122 6.67 -4.09 12.48
N ILE A 123 6.60 -2.91 13.11
CA ILE A 123 7.73 -1.98 13.24
C ILE A 123 8.78 -2.52 14.22
N ALA A 124 8.35 -2.90 15.43
CA ALA A 124 9.21 -3.20 16.56
C ALA A 124 8.57 -4.27 17.49
N PRO A 125 8.71 -5.57 17.18
CA PRO A 125 8.04 -6.63 17.93
C PRO A 125 8.72 -6.99 19.27
N PHE A 126 10.01 -6.68 19.41
CA PHE A 126 10.84 -7.15 20.52
C PHE A 126 11.02 -6.10 21.61
N VAL A 127 11.08 -6.55 22.87
CA VAL A 127 11.27 -5.68 24.06
C VAL A 127 12.55 -4.86 23.95
N ASP A 128 13.61 -5.45 23.40
CA ASP A 128 14.95 -4.85 23.34
C ASP A 128 15.16 -3.96 22.10
N SER A 129 14.10 -3.68 21.34
CA SER A 129 14.22 -2.86 20.14
C SER A 129 14.34 -1.37 20.51
N ASN A 130 15.40 -0.74 20.02
CA ASN A 130 15.64 0.70 20.18
C ASN A 130 14.96 1.56 19.11
N VAL A 131 14.13 0.94 18.25
CA VAL A 131 13.41 1.64 17.18
C VAL A 131 12.28 2.44 17.81
N ARG A 132 12.16 3.73 17.45
CA ARG A 132 11.09 4.63 17.91
C ARG A 132 10.65 5.53 16.76
N LEU A 133 9.84 4.95 15.88
CA LEU A 133 9.31 5.64 14.71
C LEU A 133 8.25 6.66 15.11
N ASN A 134 8.42 7.88 14.58
CA ASN A 134 7.51 9.00 14.74
C ASN A 134 7.19 9.57 13.36
N LEU A 135 5.92 9.61 12.99
CA LEU A 135 5.46 10.02 11.67
C LEU A 135 4.09 10.70 11.79
N SER A 136 3.85 11.73 10.99
CA SER A 136 2.54 12.35 10.81
C SER A 136 2.34 12.66 9.33
N THR A 137 1.29 12.10 8.72
CA THR A 137 1.08 12.18 7.27
C THR A 137 -0.40 12.07 6.91
N LYS A 138 -0.77 12.71 5.81
CA LYS A 138 -2.12 12.69 5.23
C LYS A 138 -2.26 11.51 4.27
N ASN A 139 -3.37 10.79 4.34
CA ASN A 139 -3.73 9.78 3.34
C ASN A 139 -4.17 10.43 2.04
N LYS A 140 -4.18 9.65 0.95
CA LYS A 140 -4.60 10.14 -0.37
C LYS A 140 -6.03 10.70 -0.42
N ILE A 141 -6.93 10.21 0.43
CA ILE A 141 -8.36 10.59 0.48
C ILE A 141 -8.61 11.75 1.45
N HIS A 142 -7.56 12.30 2.08
CA HIS A 142 -7.70 13.37 3.05
C HIS A 142 -8.11 14.68 2.38
N ASN A 143 -9.19 15.29 2.85
CA ASN A 143 -9.60 16.62 2.40
C ASN A 143 -8.69 17.69 3.03
N PRO A 144 -8.26 18.73 2.29
CA PRO A 144 -7.40 19.79 2.83
C PRO A 144 -8.00 20.54 4.01
N ASP A 145 -9.33 20.67 4.06
CA ASP A 145 -10.07 21.40 5.08
C ASP A 145 -10.27 20.60 6.38
N ASP A 146 -10.06 19.29 6.33
CA ASP A 146 -10.18 18.42 7.49
C ASP A 146 -8.92 18.51 8.37
N GLY A 147 -9.12 18.60 9.69
CA GLY A 147 -8.04 18.57 10.67
C GLY A 147 -7.40 17.18 10.83
N GLU A 148 -6.59 17.00 11.87
CA GLU A 148 -5.92 15.72 12.16
C GLU A 148 -6.91 14.61 12.60
N PHE A 149 -8.02 14.97 13.24
CA PHE A 149 -9.03 14.02 13.73
C PHE A 149 -10.23 13.96 12.80
N THR A 150 -10.09 13.19 11.72
CA THR A 150 -11.16 13.07 10.71
C THR A 150 -12.09 11.88 10.99
N HIS A 151 -13.36 12.04 10.61
CA HIS A 151 -14.34 10.96 10.73
C HIS A 151 -13.88 9.71 9.95
N LYS A 152 -13.39 9.91 8.72
CA LYS A 152 -12.92 8.88 7.80
C LYS A 152 -11.53 8.31 8.10
N ASP A 153 -10.87 8.73 9.18
CA ASP A 153 -9.55 8.22 9.58
C ASP A 153 -8.47 8.39 8.49
N THR A 154 -8.43 9.58 7.91
CA THR A 154 -7.61 9.94 6.75
C THR A 154 -6.28 10.60 7.11
N TYR A 155 -6.02 10.88 8.38
CA TYR A 155 -4.75 11.44 8.82
C TYR A 155 -4.06 10.43 9.75
N VAL A 156 -2.81 10.12 9.45
CA VAL A 156 -2.04 9.08 10.13
C VAL A 156 -1.02 9.71 11.06
N ILE A 157 -1.07 9.29 12.34
CA ILE A 157 -0.10 9.67 13.36
C ILE A 157 0.47 8.41 13.99
N ILE A 158 1.78 8.23 13.87
CA ILE A 158 2.55 7.21 14.56
C ILE A 158 3.46 7.91 15.56
N ARG A 159 3.39 7.49 16.83
CA ARG A 159 4.25 7.99 17.90
C ARG A 159 4.86 6.82 18.66
N ASN A 160 6.18 6.81 18.81
CA ASN A 160 6.91 5.73 19.48
C ASN A 160 6.46 4.33 19.02
N ASN A 161 6.42 4.11 17.70
CA ASN A 161 5.93 2.89 17.03
C ASN A 161 4.42 2.59 17.13
N GLN A 162 3.66 3.38 17.89
CA GLN A 162 2.22 3.16 18.05
C GLN A 162 1.43 3.97 17.02
N LEU A 163 0.59 3.28 16.24
CA LEU A 163 -0.34 3.92 15.30
C LEU A 163 -1.56 4.44 16.07
N LEU A 164 -1.60 5.74 16.33
CA LEU A 164 -2.65 6.38 17.13
C LEU A 164 -3.91 6.64 16.32
N CYS A 165 -3.76 7.17 15.11
CA CYS A 165 -4.88 7.45 14.22
C CYS A 165 -4.51 7.17 12.76
N GLY A 166 -5.54 7.01 11.93
CA GLY A 166 -5.45 6.82 10.50
C GLY A 166 -5.36 5.37 10.04
N SER A 167 -5.84 5.13 8.82
CA SER A 167 -5.69 3.85 8.13
C SER A 167 -4.42 3.84 7.29
N LEU A 168 -3.75 2.69 7.20
CA LEU A 168 -2.59 2.54 6.32
C LEU A 168 -3.05 2.47 4.87
N ASP A 169 -2.38 3.23 4.02
CA ASP A 169 -2.66 3.31 2.59
C ASP A 169 -1.38 3.13 1.76
N LYS A 170 -1.50 3.27 0.45
CA LYS A 170 -0.35 3.21 -0.47
C LYS A 170 0.69 4.29 -0.18
N THR A 171 0.31 5.45 0.39
CA THR A 171 1.27 6.52 0.67
C THR A 171 2.21 6.15 1.81
N LEU A 172 1.72 5.36 2.78
CA LEU A 172 2.51 4.95 3.95
C LEU A 172 3.26 3.64 3.77
N LEU A 173 2.71 2.71 3.00
CA LEU A 173 3.29 1.38 2.80
C LEU A 173 3.94 1.19 1.43
N GLY A 174 3.59 2.02 0.44
CA GLY A 174 4.04 1.90 -0.94
C GLY A 174 5.32 2.67 -1.27
N SER A 175 5.69 2.61 -2.55
CA SER A 175 6.95 3.10 -3.13
C SER A 175 6.96 4.61 -3.45
N GLU A 176 5.80 5.27 -3.49
CA GLU A 176 5.72 6.61 -4.09
C GLU A 176 6.02 7.75 -3.11
N SER A 177 6.09 7.51 -1.80
CA SER A 177 6.25 8.57 -0.81
C SER A 177 7.52 8.47 0.04
N LYS A 178 8.16 9.63 0.24
CA LYS A 178 9.25 9.82 1.23
C LYS A 178 8.73 9.83 2.67
N THR A 179 7.42 9.86 2.87
CA THR A 179 6.80 9.74 4.19
C THR A 179 6.39 8.31 4.53
N SER A 180 6.76 7.33 3.69
CA SER A 180 6.52 5.92 3.94
C SER A 180 7.18 5.46 5.26
N ILE A 181 6.53 4.51 5.93
CA ILE A 181 7.06 3.89 7.17
C ILE A 181 8.41 3.25 6.87
N PHE A 182 8.53 2.55 5.73
CA PHE A 182 9.77 1.88 5.34
C PHE A 182 10.89 2.87 5.01
N TYR A 183 10.55 4.01 4.39
CA TYR A 183 11.53 5.07 4.14
C TYR A 183 12.05 5.69 5.44
N THR A 184 11.15 5.96 6.39
CA THR A 184 11.51 6.53 7.69
C THR A 184 12.40 5.55 8.47
N LEU A 185 12.06 4.26 8.44
CA LEU A 185 12.90 3.22 9.04
C LEU A 185 14.29 3.13 8.42
N LEU A 186 14.34 3.16 7.09
CA LEU A 186 15.58 3.15 6.32
C LEU A 186 16.48 4.35 6.67
N ARG A 187 15.90 5.55 6.73
CA ARG A 187 16.64 6.80 6.98
C ARG A 187 17.21 6.86 8.40
N ASP A 188 16.43 6.46 9.39
CA ASP A 188 16.74 6.72 10.80
C ASP A 188 17.46 5.53 11.49
N TRP A 189 17.15 4.29 11.10
CA TRP A 189 17.75 3.07 11.69
C TRP A 189 18.51 2.19 10.69
N GLY A 190 18.36 2.43 9.39
CA GLY A 190 19.08 1.71 8.35
C GLY A 190 18.29 0.60 7.65
N GLU A 191 18.92 0.00 6.65
CA GLU A 191 18.27 -0.88 5.67
C GLU A 191 17.73 -2.18 6.28
N GLN A 192 18.43 -2.78 7.25
CA GLN A 192 17.98 -4.03 7.87
C GLN A 192 16.62 -3.87 8.54
N HIS A 193 16.43 -2.80 9.29
CA HIS A 193 15.17 -2.55 9.99
C HIS A 193 14.01 -2.31 9.02
N ALA A 194 14.26 -1.64 7.89
CA ALA A 194 13.25 -1.47 6.86
C ALA A 194 12.86 -2.80 6.20
N ILE A 195 13.83 -3.65 5.88
CA ILE A 195 13.62 -4.96 5.25
C ILE A 195 12.91 -5.92 6.20
N ASP A 196 13.32 -5.97 7.46
CA ASP A 196 12.67 -6.79 8.48
C ASP A 196 11.21 -6.38 8.66
N ALA A 197 10.93 -5.07 8.70
CA ALA A 197 9.56 -4.57 8.78
C ALA A 197 8.73 -4.94 7.54
N MET A 198 9.31 -4.85 6.33
CA MET A 198 8.64 -5.28 5.10
C MET A 198 8.34 -6.78 5.10
N TRP A 199 9.30 -7.62 5.52
CA TRP A 199 9.12 -9.07 5.63
C TRP A 199 8.03 -9.43 6.64
N ARG A 200 8.03 -8.77 7.80
CA ARG A 200 6.99 -8.93 8.82
C ARG A 200 5.62 -8.58 8.27
N LEU A 201 5.51 -7.46 7.55
CA LEU A 201 4.25 -7.06 6.92
C LEU A 201 3.78 -8.09 5.88
N ALA A 202 4.67 -8.61 5.04
CA ALA A 202 4.33 -9.61 4.02
C ALA A 202 3.76 -10.90 4.65
N ARG A 203 4.47 -11.45 5.66
CA ARG A 203 4.04 -12.66 6.38
C ARG A 203 2.72 -12.45 7.12
N PHE A 204 2.61 -11.31 7.80
CA PHE A 204 1.40 -10.88 8.49
C PHE A 204 0.20 -10.82 7.53
N SER A 205 0.40 -10.19 6.38
CA SER A 205 -0.66 -9.89 5.42
C SER A 205 -1.26 -11.17 4.84
N GLY A 206 -0.42 -12.15 4.51
CA GLY A 206 -0.87 -13.45 4.02
C GLY A 206 -1.80 -14.15 5.02
N VAL A 207 -1.38 -14.28 6.28
CA VAL A 207 -2.20 -14.95 7.31
C VAL A 207 -3.47 -14.16 7.64
N TYR A 208 -3.39 -12.84 7.70
CA TYR A 208 -4.57 -12.02 7.97
C TYR A 208 -5.61 -12.11 6.86
N LEU A 209 -5.18 -11.95 5.60
CA LEU A 209 -6.09 -11.94 4.45
C LEU A 209 -6.69 -13.32 4.19
N SER A 210 -5.94 -14.42 4.37
CA SER A 210 -6.47 -15.78 4.25
C SER A 210 -7.53 -16.12 5.30
N ASN A 211 -7.44 -15.56 6.52
CA ASN A 211 -8.42 -15.82 7.58
C ASN A 211 -9.65 -14.90 7.47
N ARG A 212 -9.46 -13.63 7.08
CA ARG A 212 -10.57 -12.67 6.92
C ARG A 212 -11.39 -12.95 5.66
N GLY A 213 -10.69 -13.29 4.57
CA GLY A 213 -11.24 -13.33 3.23
C GLY A 213 -11.40 -11.92 2.64
N PHE A 214 -11.08 -11.81 1.35
CA PHE A 214 -11.35 -10.62 0.55
C PHE A 214 -11.65 -11.07 -0.87
N SER A 215 -12.71 -10.55 -1.46
CA SER A 215 -13.15 -10.92 -2.82
C SER A 215 -13.90 -9.75 -3.44
N ILE A 216 -14.02 -9.78 -4.75
CA ILE A 216 -14.83 -8.86 -5.54
C ILE A 216 -15.86 -9.68 -6.31
N GLY A 217 -17.13 -9.28 -6.24
CA GLY A 217 -18.23 -9.92 -6.93
C GLY A 217 -18.82 -9.03 -8.01
N ILE A 218 -19.72 -9.60 -8.81
CA ILE A 218 -20.49 -8.82 -9.80
C ILE A 218 -21.35 -7.73 -9.14
N GLY A 219 -21.74 -7.93 -7.88
CA GLY A 219 -22.49 -6.94 -7.09
C GLY A 219 -21.73 -5.64 -6.85
N ASP A 220 -20.40 -5.68 -6.72
CA ASP A 220 -19.57 -4.49 -6.51
C ASP A 220 -19.46 -3.63 -7.78
N VAL A 221 -19.65 -4.25 -8.95
CA VAL A 221 -19.55 -3.60 -10.27
C VAL A 221 -20.93 -3.19 -10.78
N ARG A 222 -22.00 -3.81 -10.29
CA ARG A 222 -23.37 -3.55 -10.77
C ARG A 222 -23.84 -2.16 -10.30
N PRO A 223 -24.10 -1.22 -11.23
CA PRO A 223 -24.57 0.11 -10.84
C PRO A 223 -26.00 0.05 -10.29
N ASN A 224 -26.31 0.98 -9.38
CA ASN A 224 -27.67 1.18 -8.89
C ASN A 224 -28.56 1.76 -9.99
N GLN A 225 -29.87 1.48 -9.94
CA GLN A 225 -30.83 1.94 -10.94
C GLN A 225 -30.88 3.47 -11.01
N GLN A 226 -30.80 4.16 -9.88
CA GLN A 226 -30.73 5.62 -9.81
C GLN A 226 -29.56 6.18 -10.65
N LEU A 227 -28.38 5.57 -10.52
CA LEU A 227 -27.20 5.99 -11.29
C LEU A 227 -27.37 5.73 -12.79
N LEU A 228 -28.06 4.65 -13.17
CA LEU A 228 -28.37 4.37 -14.58
C LEU A 228 -29.34 5.39 -15.17
N ASP A 229 -30.33 5.83 -14.39
CA ASP A 229 -31.30 6.83 -14.80
C ASP A 229 -30.63 8.20 -14.94
N GLU A 230 -29.81 8.62 -13.96
CA GLU A 230 -29.02 9.85 -14.03
C GLU A 230 -28.03 9.84 -15.20
N LYS A 231 -27.34 8.71 -15.42
CA LYS A 231 -26.44 8.54 -16.57
C LYS A 231 -27.17 8.75 -17.89
N ARG A 232 -28.40 8.22 -18.02
CA ARG A 232 -29.20 8.35 -19.23
C ARG A 232 -29.54 9.81 -19.52
N ILE A 233 -30.00 10.53 -18.50
CA ILE A 233 -30.32 11.96 -18.60
C ILE A 233 -29.08 12.76 -19.02
N LEU A 234 -27.93 12.49 -18.39
CA LEU A 234 -26.67 13.18 -18.69
C LEU A 234 -26.20 12.90 -20.13
N LEU A 235 -26.29 11.64 -20.59
CA LEU A 235 -25.94 11.26 -21.95
C LEU A 235 -26.87 11.89 -22.99
N GLU A 236 -28.18 11.87 -22.76
CA GLU A 236 -29.15 12.49 -23.67
C GLU A 236 -28.91 14.00 -23.82
N ASN A 237 -28.60 14.69 -22.72
CA ASN A 237 -28.25 16.10 -22.76
C ASN A 237 -26.95 16.34 -23.55
N GLY A 238 -25.91 15.54 -23.29
CA GLY A 238 -24.65 15.59 -24.03
C GLY A 238 -24.83 15.37 -25.54
N TYR A 239 -25.62 14.36 -25.93
CA TYR A 239 -25.92 14.08 -27.34
C TYR A 239 -26.70 15.22 -27.99
N LYS A 240 -27.69 15.80 -27.31
CA LYS A 240 -28.43 16.97 -27.82
C LYS A 240 -27.50 18.16 -28.08
N THR A 241 -26.57 18.45 -27.18
CA THR A 241 -25.60 19.53 -27.36
C THR A 241 -24.68 19.25 -28.55
N CYS A 242 -24.15 18.04 -28.68
CA CYS A 242 -23.33 17.63 -29.82
C CYS A 242 -24.09 17.75 -31.15
N ASP A 243 -25.36 17.33 -31.19
CA ASP A 243 -26.19 17.43 -32.39
C ASP A 243 -26.49 18.87 -32.78
N GLN A 244 -26.73 19.74 -31.80
CA GLN A 244 -26.90 21.18 -32.04
C GLN A 244 -25.64 21.80 -32.62
N LEU A 245 -24.46 21.49 -32.05
CA LEU A 245 -23.17 21.96 -32.55
C LEU A 245 -22.87 21.45 -33.97
N ASN A 246 -23.17 20.17 -34.24
CA ASN A 246 -23.02 19.59 -35.58
C ASN A 246 -23.92 20.28 -36.61
N LYS A 247 -25.13 20.68 -36.22
CA LYS A 247 -26.04 21.44 -37.09
C LYS A 247 -25.51 22.85 -37.34
N THR A 248 -25.05 23.56 -36.32
CA THR A 248 -24.45 24.91 -36.47
C THR A 248 -23.21 24.88 -37.35
N MET A 249 -22.28 23.94 -37.11
CA MET A 249 -21.08 23.79 -37.96
C MET A 249 -21.40 23.45 -39.42
N LYS A 250 -22.46 22.67 -39.69
CA LYS A 250 -22.89 22.37 -41.06
C LYS A 250 -23.48 23.61 -41.74
N MET A 251 -24.24 24.43 -41.01
CA MET A 251 -24.78 25.70 -41.52
C MET A 251 -23.65 26.70 -41.82
N GLU A 252 -22.68 26.87 -40.91
CA GLU A 252 -21.51 27.73 -41.12
C GLU A 252 -20.63 27.27 -42.29
N LYS A 253 -20.42 25.95 -42.45
CA LYS A 253 -19.72 25.40 -43.62
C LYS A 253 -20.47 25.64 -44.91
N ALA A 254 -21.81 25.58 -44.89
CA ALA A 254 -22.62 25.86 -46.06
C ALA A 254 -22.51 27.35 -46.43
N GLU A 255 -22.66 28.27 -45.48
CA GLU A 255 -22.52 29.72 -45.68
C GLU A 255 -21.12 30.13 -46.19
N ASN A 256 -20.06 29.54 -45.63
CA ASN A 256 -18.69 29.79 -46.10
C ASN A 256 -18.44 29.25 -47.51
N LYS A 257 -19.06 28.12 -47.89
CA LYS A 257 -19.03 27.63 -49.28
C LYS A 257 -19.73 28.62 -50.21
N THR A 258 -20.92 29.11 -49.85
CA THR A 258 -21.66 30.05 -50.69
C THR A 258 -20.91 31.38 -50.88
N ARG A 259 -20.21 31.87 -49.85
CA ARG A 259 -19.33 33.05 -49.95
C ARG A 259 -18.12 32.84 -50.85
N PHE A 260 -17.57 31.63 -50.91
CA PHE A 260 -16.40 31.31 -51.75
C PHE A 260 -16.74 31.23 -53.25
N TRP A 261 -18.00 30.99 -53.63
CA TRP A 261 -18.45 30.97 -55.03
C TRP A 261 -19.00 32.33 -55.53
N LEU A 262 -19.20 33.29 -54.62
CA LEU A 262 -19.78 34.61 -54.91
C LEU A 262 -18.75 35.76 -54.85
N GLY A 263 -17.47 35.45 -54.65
CA GLY A 263 -16.33 36.38 -54.77
C GLY A 263 -15.36 35.88 -55.83
#